data_AF-A0A1A7ZA12-F1
#
_entry.id   AF-A0A1A7ZA12-F1
#
_cell.length_a   1.000
_cell.length_b   1.000
_cell.length_c   1.000
_cell.angle_alpha   90.00
_cell.angle_beta   90.00
_cell.angle_gamma   90.00
#
_symmetry.space_group_name_H-M   'P 1'
#
loop_
_entity.id
_entity.type
_entity.pdbx_description
1 polymer ?
#
loop_
_entity_poly.entity_id
_entity_poly.type
_entity_poly.pdbx_seq_one_letter_code
_entity_poly.pdbx_strand_id
1 'polypeptide(L)'
;MGKTPVKDQKDGRKEKAGKVVPPPGSTPAPLKDAFSWEEYLKETSSTPAPPGCFRQARVPPSNDFKVGMKLEAHDPRNSTSVCIATVMGLTGVRLRLRLDGSDNSNDFWRLVDSSDIQPIGTCEKTGDMLQPPLGFRMNASSWPMFLLRTLNGAEMAPVTAFKKEPPRPPQNSFKPGMKLEAVDKKNPYLICPATIGEVRGEEVFIMFDGWRGAFDYWCKYDSRDIFPVGWCTLTKHSLQPPGNSVTLPKSLQILPSSPSKPSRRSMQSPYRLLTPLPPLPVRKGVRGRRPKSETLALLKAVAEAAAAHNGSVPEDTQLVPRVHKKRGPKPGSKRKSKILQSPTHLPSIQVPQESPPSHNSVVSTVCVYVNKHGNCGPHLDRKQMQRLSDHFGPGPVNTVLQQVVQSCIDCAYQPKVLLSALQSDSGGGEAVKVRTDGGVRVLRLPAASSPSFVLRFLETMCRHLQCDNLFSSQPFSHYAAYDRNKSGKAVCPTNQQLG
;
A
#
# COMPACT_ATOMS: atom_id res chain seq x y z
N MET A 1 -27.45 70.27 52.91
CA MET A 1 -27.87 69.86 54.27
C MET A 1 -28.37 68.42 54.16
N GLY A 2 -27.90 67.39 54.84
CA GLY A 2 -26.99 67.24 55.96
C GLY A 2 -27.37 65.88 56.59
N LYS A 3 -26.35 65.12 57.00
CA LYS A 3 -26.40 64.06 58.03
C LYS A 3 -26.99 62.67 57.67
N THR A 4 -26.07 61.74 57.34
CA THR A 4 -25.67 60.52 58.11
C THR A 4 -26.59 59.95 59.23
N PRO A 5 -26.40 58.70 59.73
CA PRO A 5 -25.95 57.41 59.13
C PRO A 5 -26.52 56.11 59.81
N VAL A 6 -26.03 54.92 59.39
CA VAL A 6 -25.78 53.67 60.19
C VAL A 6 -27.03 52.86 60.64
N LYS A 7 -27.18 51.54 60.40
CA LYS A 7 -26.27 50.41 60.70
C LYS A 7 -26.68 49.10 60.00
N ASP A 8 -25.64 48.29 59.77
CA ASP A 8 -25.46 46.85 59.50
C ASP A 8 -26.64 45.88 59.81
N GLN A 9 -26.75 44.66 59.23
CA GLN A 9 -25.68 43.65 59.11
C GLN A 9 -26.11 42.40 58.29
N LYS A 10 -25.15 41.84 57.52
CA LYS A 10 -24.86 40.42 57.16
C LYS A 10 -25.94 39.52 56.52
N ASP A 11 -25.64 38.57 55.64
CA ASP A 11 -24.41 37.92 55.13
C ASP A 11 -24.74 37.52 53.66
N GLY A 12 -23.93 37.84 52.64
CA GLY A 12 -22.85 36.98 52.11
C GLY A 12 -23.39 35.97 51.07
N ARG A 13 -22.97 35.88 49.80
CA ARG A 13 -21.94 36.55 49.00
C ARG A 13 -22.27 36.29 47.52
N LYS A 14 -22.23 37.37 46.73
CA LYS A 14 -22.45 37.50 45.27
C LYS A 14 -21.49 36.64 44.42
N GLU A 15 -21.91 36.07 43.27
CA GLU A 15 -22.12 36.73 41.94
C GLU A 15 -20.79 37.33 41.42
N LYS A 16 -20.26 37.16 40.19
CA LYS A 16 -20.79 37.22 38.81
C LYS A 16 -19.71 36.60 37.89
N ALA A 17 -20.03 35.83 36.85
CA ALA A 17 -20.48 36.25 35.51
C ALA A 17 -19.58 37.29 34.82
N GLY A 18 -18.98 36.90 33.68
CA GLY A 18 -18.22 37.80 32.81
C GLY A 18 -17.56 37.07 31.64
N LYS A 19 -18.33 36.83 30.58
CA LYS A 19 -17.87 36.31 29.28
C LYS A 19 -17.01 37.40 28.61
N VAL A 20 -15.73 37.13 28.35
CA VAL A 20 -14.81 38.08 27.69
C VAL A 20 -14.48 37.58 26.28
N VAL A 21 -14.77 38.44 25.30
CA VAL A 21 -14.39 38.35 23.88
C VAL A 21 -12.88 38.66 23.75
N PRO A 22 -12.10 37.96 22.91
CA PRO A 22 -10.68 38.24 22.76
C PRO A 22 -10.42 39.45 21.84
N PRO A 23 -9.29 40.17 22.01
CA PRO A 23 -8.97 41.38 21.25
C PRO A 23 -8.47 41.06 19.82
N PRO A 24 -8.58 42.01 18.86
CA PRO A 24 -8.03 41.84 17.52
C PRO A 24 -6.55 42.24 17.53
N GLY A 25 -5.65 41.33 17.13
CA GLY A 25 -4.23 41.68 16.94
C GLY A 25 -3.19 40.66 17.38
N SER A 26 -3.55 39.40 17.67
CA SER A 26 -2.56 38.32 17.73
C SER A 26 -2.58 37.53 16.43
N THR A 27 -1.58 37.76 15.58
CA THR A 27 -1.18 36.79 14.57
C THR A 27 -1.14 35.40 15.21
N PRO A 28 -1.76 34.37 14.61
CA PRO A 28 -1.61 33.01 15.11
C PRO A 28 -0.11 32.70 15.11
N ALA A 29 0.44 32.35 16.28
CA ALA A 29 1.80 31.86 16.37
C ALA A 29 1.95 30.74 15.33
N PRO A 30 2.98 30.77 14.46
CA PRO A 30 3.15 29.77 13.43
C PRO A 30 3.26 28.40 14.10
N LEU A 31 2.54 27.42 13.56
CA LEU A 31 2.70 25.99 13.86
C LEU A 31 4.20 25.67 13.84
N LYS A 32 4.80 25.47 15.02
CA LYS A 32 6.26 25.42 15.19
C LYS A 32 6.87 24.04 14.88
N ASP A 33 6.17 23.20 14.12
CA ASP A 33 6.53 21.78 13.93
C ASP A 33 6.61 21.35 12.44
N ALA A 34 6.70 22.29 11.49
CA ALA A 34 6.99 21.95 10.10
C ALA A 34 8.51 21.90 9.88
N PHE A 35 9.01 20.80 9.31
CA PHE A 35 10.43 20.66 8.98
C PHE A 35 10.89 21.78 8.03
N SER A 36 11.92 22.52 8.44
CA SER A 36 12.54 23.59 7.65
C SER A 36 13.94 23.17 7.19
N TRP A 37 14.13 23.14 5.87
CA TRP A 37 15.44 22.87 5.27
C TRP A 37 16.49 23.91 5.67
N GLU A 38 16.11 25.17 5.81
CA GLU A 38 17.02 26.25 6.17
C GLU A 38 17.59 26.06 7.58
N GLU A 39 16.71 25.79 8.55
CA GLU A 39 17.10 25.50 9.94
C GLU A 39 17.93 24.22 10.00
N TYR A 40 17.51 23.17 9.29
CA TYR A 40 18.18 21.89 9.29
C TYR A 40 19.60 21.95 8.69
N LEU A 41 19.79 22.67 7.59
CA LEU A 41 21.10 22.87 6.98
C LEU A 41 22.04 23.65 7.91
N LYS A 42 21.51 24.65 8.62
CA LYS A 42 22.25 25.42 9.62
C LYS A 42 22.65 24.58 10.83
N GLU A 43 21.72 23.80 11.38
CA GLU A 43 21.96 22.92 12.53
C GLU A 43 22.99 21.84 12.20
N THR A 44 22.88 21.24 11.01
CA THR A 44 23.80 20.17 10.56
C THR A 44 25.08 20.69 9.92
N SER A 45 25.29 22.01 9.86
CA SER A 45 26.43 22.66 9.19
C SER A 45 26.71 22.06 7.79
N SER A 46 25.64 21.79 7.05
CA SER A 46 25.67 21.06 5.79
C SER A 46 25.29 21.95 4.62
N THR A 47 25.59 21.50 3.40
CA THR A 47 25.29 22.24 2.17
C THR A 47 24.31 21.47 1.29
N PRO A 48 23.33 22.12 0.65
CA PRO A 48 22.45 21.46 -0.30
C PRO A 48 23.22 21.16 -1.59
N ALA A 49 22.93 20.03 -2.23
CA ALA A 49 23.41 19.76 -3.57
C ALA A 49 22.84 20.81 -4.56
N PRO A 50 23.68 21.42 -5.42
CA PRO A 50 23.22 22.39 -6.40
C PRO A 50 22.16 21.82 -7.35
N PRO A 51 21.13 22.60 -7.77
CA PRO A 51 20.11 22.13 -8.71
C PRO A 51 20.68 21.60 -10.04
N GLY A 52 21.85 22.07 -10.47
CA GLY A 52 22.54 21.60 -11.67
C GLY A 52 23.06 20.16 -11.60
N CYS A 53 23.09 19.56 -10.40
CA CYS A 53 23.46 18.15 -10.22
C CYS A 53 22.32 17.19 -10.63
N PHE A 54 21.08 17.67 -10.69
CA PHE A 54 19.90 16.83 -10.80
C PHE A 54 19.34 16.82 -12.22
N ARG A 55 18.85 15.67 -12.66
CA ARG A 55 17.99 15.55 -13.85
C ARG A 55 16.54 15.92 -13.51
N GLN A 56 16.32 17.17 -13.11
CA GLN A 56 15.01 17.71 -12.75
C GLN A 56 14.81 19.07 -13.42
N ALA A 57 13.56 19.39 -13.77
CA ALA A 57 13.23 20.72 -14.27
C ALA A 57 13.41 21.76 -13.15
N ARG A 58 14.01 22.92 -13.47
CA ARG A 58 14.17 24.03 -12.50
C ARG A 58 12.83 24.58 -12.03
N VAL A 59 11.88 24.66 -12.96
CA VAL A 59 10.48 24.94 -12.67
C VAL A 59 9.74 23.62 -12.81
N PRO A 60 9.14 23.09 -11.73
CA PRO A 60 8.44 21.82 -11.82
C PRO A 60 7.30 21.85 -12.84
N PRO A 61 7.10 20.76 -13.58
CA PRO A 61 6.03 20.67 -14.56
C PRO A 61 4.64 20.76 -13.94
N SER A 62 3.65 21.27 -14.69
CA SER A 62 2.24 21.13 -14.29
C SER A 62 1.81 19.66 -14.33
N ASN A 63 0.95 19.27 -13.39
CA ASN A 63 0.34 17.94 -13.37
C ASN A 63 -1.11 18.04 -13.84
N ASP A 64 -1.36 17.65 -15.09
CA ASP A 64 -2.68 17.74 -15.73
C ASP A 64 -3.40 16.37 -15.79
N PHE A 65 -2.87 15.35 -15.13
CA PHE A 65 -3.49 14.03 -15.04
C PHE A 65 -4.65 14.01 -14.05
N LYS A 66 -5.57 13.06 -14.24
CA LYS A 66 -6.66 12.77 -13.30
C LYS A 66 -6.63 11.31 -12.89
N VAL A 67 -7.09 11.05 -11.67
CA VAL A 67 -7.28 9.67 -11.19
C VAL A 67 -8.30 8.96 -12.10
N GLY A 68 -7.99 7.73 -12.50
CA GLY A 68 -8.77 6.93 -13.44
C GLY A 68 -8.28 6.98 -14.88
N MET A 69 -7.48 7.98 -15.26
CA MET A 69 -6.91 8.05 -16.61
C MET A 69 -5.97 6.86 -16.87
N LYS A 70 -5.97 6.37 -18.11
CA LYS A 70 -5.08 5.30 -18.58
C LYS A 70 -3.94 5.84 -19.44
N LEU A 71 -2.78 5.21 -19.33
CA LEU A 71 -1.56 5.53 -20.07
C LEU A 71 -0.74 4.26 -20.33
N GLU A 72 0.29 4.36 -21.18
CA GLU A 72 1.31 3.34 -21.37
C GLU A 72 2.46 3.58 -20.38
N ALA A 73 2.96 2.53 -19.74
CA ALA A 73 4.10 2.62 -18.84
C ALA A 73 4.98 1.36 -18.90
N HIS A 74 6.29 1.54 -18.70
CA HIS A 74 7.20 0.41 -18.51
C HIS A 74 6.92 -0.31 -17.17
N ASP A 75 6.83 -1.64 -17.17
CA ASP A 75 6.67 -2.42 -15.93
C ASP A 75 7.95 -2.32 -15.09
N PRO A 76 7.91 -1.79 -13.85
CA PRO A 76 9.09 -1.70 -13.00
C PRO A 76 9.75 -3.06 -12.67
N ARG A 77 9.01 -4.16 -12.80
CA ARG A 77 9.50 -5.53 -12.57
C ARG A 77 9.98 -6.20 -13.86
N ASN A 78 9.66 -5.63 -15.01
CA ASN A 78 10.19 -6.03 -16.32
C ASN A 78 10.26 -4.81 -17.26
N SER A 79 11.39 -4.09 -17.23
CA SER A 79 11.55 -2.82 -17.96
C SER A 79 11.43 -2.94 -19.48
N THR A 80 11.52 -4.15 -20.04
CA THR A 80 11.31 -4.39 -21.48
C THR A 80 9.83 -4.41 -21.89
N SER A 81 8.91 -4.51 -20.92
CA SER A 81 7.47 -4.58 -21.16
C SER A 81 6.82 -3.21 -21.00
N VAL A 82 6.16 -2.74 -22.05
CA VAL A 82 5.24 -1.59 -22.00
C VAL A 82 3.83 -2.12 -21.77
N CYS A 83 3.19 -1.65 -20.70
CA CYS A 83 1.90 -2.12 -20.24
C CYS A 83 0.90 -0.96 -20.13
N ILE A 84 -0.40 -1.27 -20.12
CA ILE A 84 -1.41 -0.29 -19.73
C ILE A 84 -1.36 -0.08 -18.22
N ALA A 85 -1.33 1.17 -17.80
CA ALA A 85 -1.40 1.58 -16.42
C ALA A 85 -2.54 2.59 -16.19
N THR A 86 -3.14 2.52 -15.01
CA THR A 86 -4.16 3.47 -14.55
C THR A 86 -3.58 4.38 -13.47
N VAL A 87 -3.90 5.68 -13.56
CA VAL A 87 -3.57 6.67 -12.52
C VAL A 87 -4.45 6.42 -11.29
N MET A 88 -3.85 5.91 -10.22
CA MET A 88 -4.52 5.59 -8.95
C MET A 88 -4.52 6.77 -7.96
N GLY A 89 -3.62 7.73 -8.13
CA GLY A 89 -3.45 8.86 -7.23
C GLY A 89 -2.42 9.87 -7.75
N LEU A 90 -2.46 11.07 -7.19
CA LEU A 90 -1.59 12.19 -7.56
C LEU A 90 -0.97 12.77 -6.29
N THR A 91 0.34 13.00 -6.29
CA THR A 91 1.02 13.74 -5.23
C THR A 91 2.02 14.69 -5.86
N GLY A 92 1.73 16.00 -5.80
CA GLY A 92 2.50 17.02 -6.50
C GLY A 92 2.60 16.72 -8.00
N VAL A 93 3.82 16.58 -8.51
CA VAL A 93 4.10 16.25 -9.92
C VAL A 93 4.35 14.76 -10.17
N ARG A 94 4.03 13.90 -9.21
CA ARG A 94 4.16 12.44 -9.30
C ARG A 94 2.79 11.77 -9.40
N LEU A 95 2.74 10.72 -10.21
CA LEU A 95 1.60 9.86 -10.46
C LEU A 95 1.81 8.53 -9.73
N ARG A 96 0.81 8.08 -8.99
CA ARG A 96 0.72 6.70 -8.50
C ARG A 96 0.05 5.86 -9.58
N LEU A 97 0.77 4.88 -10.11
CA LEU A 97 0.33 4.05 -11.23
C LEU A 97 0.14 2.62 -10.79
N ARG A 98 -0.85 1.96 -11.37
CA ARG A 98 -1.08 0.52 -11.26
C ARG A 98 -1.21 -0.07 -12.65
N LEU A 99 -0.55 -1.20 -12.90
CA LEU A 99 -0.69 -1.91 -14.16
C LEU A 99 -2.04 -2.62 -14.23
N ASP A 100 -2.76 -2.44 -15.34
CA ASP A 100 -4.06 -3.03 -15.52
C ASP A 100 -3.95 -4.55 -15.61
N GLY A 101 -4.73 -5.25 -14.78
CA GLY A 101 -4.71 -6.71 -14.70
C GLY A 101 -3.68 -7.30 -13.74
N SER A 102 -2.88 -6.47 -13.07
CA SER A 102 -2.02 -6.89 -11.94
C SER A 102 -2.75 -6.82 -10.59
N ASP A 103 -2.01 -7.05 -9.51
CA ASP A 103 -2.47 -6.83 -8.14
C ASP A 103 -2.39 -5.34 -7.72
N ASN A 104 -2.72 -5.07 -6.45
CA ASN A 104 -2.70 -3.73 -5.84
C ASN A 104 -1.52 -3.50 -4.88
N SER A 105 -0.60 -4.45 -4.79
CA SER A 105 0.58 -4.38 -3.91
C SER A 105 1.81 -3.81 -4.61
N ASN A 106 1.81 -3.76 -5.95
CA ASN A 106 2.93 -3.29 -6.76
C ASN A 106 2.66 -1.94 -7.45
N ASP A 107 1.91 -1.05 -6.81
CA ASP A 107 1.77 0.32 -7.30
C ASP A 107 3.14 1.01 -7.32
N PHE A 108 3.40 1.80 -8.35
CA PHE A 108 4.67 2.50 -8.53
C PHE A 108 4.45 3.96 -8.84
N TRP A 109 5.50 4.76 -8.69
CA TRP A 109 5.42 6.20 -8.86
C TRP A 109 6.27 6.68 -10.04
N ARG A 110 5.73 7.62 -10.82
CA ARG A 110 6.45 8.28 -11.93
C ARG A 110 6.17 9.76 -11.94
N LEU A 111 7.15 10.56 -12.34
CA LEU A 111 6.95 11.98 -12.61
C LEU A 111 6.14 12.14 -13.91
N VAL A 112 5.39 13.24 -14.03
CA VAL A 112 4.64 13.58 -15.26
C VAL A 112 5.53 13.83 -16.48
N ASP A 113 6.82 14.06 -16.27
CA ASP A 113 7.87 14.25 -17.28
C ASP A 113 8.82 13.04 -17.38
N SER A 114 8.38 11.87 -16.91
CA SER A 114 9.17 10.63 -17.00
C SER A 114 9.09 10.05 -18.41
N SER A 115 10.23 9.62 -18.96
CA SER A 115 10.27 8.86 -20.21
C SER A 115 9.63 7.48 -20.11
N ASP A 116 9.37 6.99 -18.91
CA ASP A 116 8.80 5.66 -18.65
C ASP A 116 7.28 5.62 -18.87
N ILE A 117 6.64 6.77 -19.10
CA ILE A 117 5.20 6.89 -19.33
C ILE A 117 4.92 7.55 -20.68
N GLN A 118 3.92 7.05 -21.40
CA GLN A 118 3.54 7.56 -22.72
C GLN A 118 2.01 7.57 -22.90
N PRO A 119 1.47 8.41 -23.80
CA PRO A 119 0.06 8.34 -24.16
C PRO A 119 -0.23 7.03 -24.88
N ILE A 120 -1.46 6.51 -24.72
CA ILE A 120 -1.85 5.25 -25.36
C ILE A 120 -1.84 5.39 -26.89
N GLY A 121 -1.34 4.35 -27.55
CA GLY A 121 -1.06 4.29 -28.98
C GLY A 121 0.38 4.65 -29.34
N THR A 122 1.26 4.93 -28.37
CA THR A 122 2.67 5.22 -28.66
C THR A 122 3.43 3.95 -29.02
N CYS A 123 3.25 2.89 -28.23
CA CYS A 123 3.86 1.58 -28.46
C CYS A 123 3.48 1.00 -29.84
N GLU A 124 2.20 1.10 -30.23
CA GLU A 124 1.76 0.68 -31.56
C GLU A 124 2.39 1.51 -32.68
N LYS A 125 2.50 2.84 -32.51
CA LYS A 125 3.11 3.74 -33.50
C LYS A 125 4.61 3.48 -33.71
N THR A 126 5.32 2.99 -32.69
CA THR A 126 6.74 2.61 -32.82
C THR A 126 6.93 1.23 -33.43
N GLY A 127 5.84 0.50 -33.72
CA GLY A 127 5.87 -0.86 -34.25
C GLY A 127 6.04 -1.94 -33.18
N ASP A 128 5.90 -1.58 -31.91
CA ASP A 128 5.94 -2.51 -30.78
C ASP A 128 4.53 -2.92 -30.35
N MET A 129 4.45 -3.91 -29.46
CA MET A 129 3.18 -4.43 -28.95
C MET A 129 3.13 -4.34 -27.43
N LEU A 130 2.00 -3.86 -26.91
CA LEU A 130 1.73 -3.84 -25.47
C LEU A 130 1.80 -5.25 -24.89
N GLN A 131 2.53 -5.38 -23.80
CA GLN A 131 2.77 -6.64 -23.11
C GLN A 131 1.88 -6.76 -21.86
N PRO A 132 1.46 -7.98 -21.48
CA PRO A 132 0.84 -8.19 -20.18
C PRO A 132 1.84 -7.85 -19.06
N PRO A 133 1.40 -7.23 -17.95
CA PRO A 133 2.29 -6.95 -16.83
C PRO A 133 2.81 -8.23 -16.19
N LEU A 134 3.98 -8.16 -15.56
CA LEU A 134 4.48 -9.26 -14.75
C LEU A 134 3.48 -9.54 -13.62
N GLY A 135 3.01 -10.77 -13.44
CA GLY A 135 1.92 -11.03 -12.48
C GLY A 135 0.53 -10.58 -12.97
N PHE A 136 0.34 -10.48 -14.28
CA PHE A 136 -0.99 -10.52 -14.89
C PHE A 136 -1.79 -11.69 -14.33
N ARG A 137 -2.99 -11.40 -13.81
CA ARG A 137 -3.77 -12.36 -13.01
C ARG A 137 -4.53 -13.41 -13.85
N MET A 138 -4.51 -13.26 -15.16
CA MET A 138 -5.12 -14.18 -16.12
C MET A 138 -4.07 -14.92 -16.93
N ASN A 139 -4.49 -15.93 -17.69
CA ASN A 139 -3.61 -16.63 -18.62
C ASN A 139 -3.17 -15.68 -19.76
N ALA A 140 -1.99 -15.96 -20.34
CA ALA A 140 -1.44 -15.14 -21.42
C ALA A 140 -2.36 -15.07 -22.64
N SER A 141 -3.10 -16.13 -22.94
CA SER A 141 -4.05 -16.16 -24.06
C SER A 141 -5.25 -15.22 -23.89
N SER A 142 -5.56 -14.79 -22.66
CA SER A 142 -6.62 -13.81 -22.40
C SER A 142 -6.16 -12.35 -22.59
N TRP A 143 -4.85 -12.10 -22.75
CA TRP A 143 -4.31 -10.74 -22.85
C TRP A 143 -4.95 -9.89 -23.95
N PRO A 144 -5.12 -10.37 -25.21
CA PRO A 144 -5.71 -9.54 -26.26
C PRO A 144 -7.14 -9.09 -25.94
N MET A 145 -7.97 -10.02 -25.44
CA MET A 145 -9.35 -9.71 -25.03
C MET A 145 -9.42 -8.83 -23.79
N PHE A 146 -8.48 -9.01 -22.86
CA PHE A 146 -8.36 -8.16 -21.68
C PHE A 146 -8.03 -6.72 -22.08
N LEU A 147 -7.05 -6.53 -22.96
CA LEU A 147 -6.65 -5.21 -23.45
C LEU A 147 -7.82 -4.50 -24.15
N LEU A 148 -8.48 -5.19 -25.08
CA LEU A 148 -9.65 -4.65 -25.78
C LEU A 148 -10.74 -4.19 -24.82
N ARG A 149 -11.08 -5.02 -23.82
CA ARG A 149 -12.08 -4.67 -22.80
C ARG A 149 -11.64 -3.50 -21.92
N THR A 150 -10.35 -3.46 -21.56
CA THR A 150 -9.79 -2.45 -20.67
C THR A 150 -9.75 -1.07 -21.31
N LEU A 151 -9.51 -1.00 -22.62
CA LEU A 151 -9.44 0.26 -23.35
C LEU A 151 -10.80 0.73 -23.86
N ASN A 152 -11.78 -0.17 -24.01
CA ASN A 152 -13.12 0.20 -24.46
C ASN A 152 -13.83 1.09 -23.43
N GLY A 153 -14.15 2.34 -23.83
CA GLY A 153 -14.81 3.32 -22.97
C GLY A 153 -13.93 3.89 -21.85
N ALA A 154 -12.61 3.61 -21.86
CA ALA A 154 -11.69 4.14 -20.88
C ALA A 154 -11.33 5.60 -21.13
N GLU A 155 -11.14 6.37 -20.06
CA GLU A 155 -10.59 7.72 -20.14
C GLU A 155 -9.08 7.64 -20.35
N MET A 156 -8.61 8.07 -21.51
CA MET A 156 -7.18 8.10 -21.84
C MET A 156 -6.55 9.40 -21.38
N ALA A 157 -5.35 9.34 -20.81
CA ALA A 157 -4.60 10.55 -20.51
C ALA A 157 -4.29 11.32 -21.81
N PRO A 158 -4.60 12.63 -21.88
CA PRO A 158 -4.36 13.40 -23.08
C PRO A 158 -2.87 13.60 -23.31
N VAL A 159 -2.44 13.65 -24.57
CA VAL A 159 -1.01 13.83 -24.96
C VAL A 159 -0.41 15.08 -24.31
N THR A 160 -1.19 16.13 -24.08
CA THR A 160 -0.77 17.39 -23.45
C THR A 160 -0.42 17.26 -21.96
N ALA A 161 -0.87 16.20 -21.28
CA ALA A 161 -0.54 15.94 -19.88
C ALA A 161 0.90 15.41 -19.72
N PHE A 162 1.44 14.75 -20.74
CA PHE A 162 2.81 14.22 -20.75
C PHE A 162 3.80 15.35 -21.01
N LYS A 163 4.77 15.49 -20.10
CA LYS A 163 5.74 16.59 -20.17
C LYS A 163 7.08 16.07 -20.68
N LYS A 164 7.87 16.97 -21.27
CA LYS A 164 9.18 16.63 -21.83
C LYS A 164 10.18 16.39 -20.70
N GLU A 165 10.90 15.28 -20.78
CA GLU A 165 11.92 14.94 -19.80
C GLU A 165 13.04 16.00 -19.73
N PRO A 166 13.49 16.42 -18.53
CA PRO A 166 14.57 17.38 -18.37
C PRO A 166 15.91 16.86 -18.92
N PRO A 167 16.79 17.78 -19.38
CA PRO A 167 18.09 17.41 -19.91
C PRO A 167 18.94 16.71 -18.85
N ARG A 168 19.68 15.68 -19.26
CA ARG A 168 20.65 14.99 -18.42
C ARG A 168 21.78 15.97 -18.06
N PRO A 169 22.20 16.08 -16.79
CA PRO A 169 23.41 16.82 -16.45
C PRO A 169 24.62 16.23 -17.20
N PRO A 170 25.59 17.05 -17.65
CA PRO A 170 26.68 16.57 -18.49
C PRO A 170 27.66 15.64 -17.76
N GLN A 171 27.77 15.79 -16.43
CA GLN A 171 28.65 14.99 -15.58
C GLN A 171 28.11 14.92 -14.15
N ASN A 172 28.57 13.91 -13.41
CA ASN A 172 28.28 13.79 -11.99
C ASN A 172 29.00 14.89 -11.19
N SER A 173 28.23 15.82 -10.65
CA SER A 173 28.74 16.97 -9.88
C SER A 173 28.42 16.90 -8.38
N PHE A 174 27.90 15.75 -7.90
CA PHE A 174 27.64 15.54 -6.49
C PHE A 174 28.95 15.38 -5.70
N LYS A 175 28.92 15.77 -4.43
CA LYS A 175 30.03 15.58 -3.49
C LYS A 175 29.52 14.93 -2.20
N PRO A 176 30.32 14.06 -1.56
CA PRO A 176 29.99 13.54 -0.23
C PRO A 176 29.67 14.67 0.76
N GLY A 177 28.65 14.45 1.59
CA GLY A 177 28.14 15.41 2.58
C GLY A 177 27.10 16.39 2.06
N MET A 178 26.86 16.47 0.74
CA MET A 178 25.76 17.29 0.21
C MET A 178 24.39 16.71 0.58
N LYS A 179 23.44 17.59 0.94
CA LYS A 179 22.06 17.22 1.25
C LYS A 179 21.12 17.35 0.05
N LEU A 180 20.13 16.48 -0.01
CA LEU A 180 19.11 16.43 -1.05
C LEU A 180 17.80 15.83 -0.53
N GLU A 181 16.79 15.78 -1.39
CA GLU A 181 15.56 15.03 -1.18
C GLU A 181 15.61 13.75 -2.03
N ALA A 182 15.26 12.59 -1.47
CA ALA A 182 15.31 11.32 -2.19
C ALA A 182 14.07 10.45 -1.91
N VAL A 183 13.63 9.68 -2.92
CA VAL A 183 12.56 8.69 -2.77
C VAL A 183 13.08 7.51 -1.96
N ASP A 184 12.32 7.07 -0.95
CA ASP A 184 12.56 5.79 -0.28
C ASP A 184 12.15 4.64 -1.22
N LYS A 185 13.14 3.89 -1.75
CA LYS A 185 12.86 2.77 -2.67
C LYS A 185 12.03 1.64 -2.02
N LYS A 186 12.02 1.53 -0.70
CA LYS A 186 11.18 0.56 0.03
C LYS A 186 9.76 1.07 0.22
N ASN A 187 9.58 2.39 0.29
CA ASN A 187 8.28 3.05 0.38
C ASN A 187 8.21 4.21 -0.63
N PRO A 188 7.99 3.95 -1.94
CA PRO A 188 8.16 4.98 -2.98
C PRO A 188 7.20 6.18 -2.91
N TYR A 189 6.18 6.09 -2.04
CA TYR A 189 5.33 7.21 -1.63
C TYR A 189 6.08 8.30 -0.87
N LEU A 190 7.13 7.93 -0.12
CA LEU A 190 7.88 8.85 0.73
C LEU A 190 9.03 9.48 -0.05
N ILE A 191 9.17 10.80 0.13
CA ILE A 191 10.40 11.53 -0.18
C ILE A 191 10.94 12.04 1.16
N CYS A 192 12.24 11.88 1.37
CA CYS A 192 12.88 12.16 2.65
C CYS A 192 14.17 12.98 2.44
N PRO A 193 14.59 13.77 3.43
CA PRO A 193 15.94 14.31 3.54
C PRO A 193 16.98 13.18 3.49
N ALA A 194 17.96 13.36 2.63
CA ALA A 194 19.06 12.44 2.44
C ALA A 194 20.38 13.18 2.26
N THR A 195 21.47 12.47 2.49
CA THR A 195 22.84 12.95 2.34
C THR A 195 23.58 12.06 1.34
N ILE A 196 24.38 12.66 0.45
CA ILE A 196 25.32 11.93 -0.39
C ILE A 196 26.41 11.35 0.52
N GLY A 197 26.43 10.03 0.68
CA GLY A 197 27.46 9.36 1.48
C GLY A 197 28.77 9.19 0.71
N GLU A 198 28.67 8.77 -0.55
CA GLU A 198 29.81 8.46 -1.40
C GLU A 198 29.49 8.71 -2.88
N VAL A 199 30.51 8.95 -3.69
CA VAL A 199 30.39 9.16 -5.14
C VAL A 199 31.38 8.25 -5.87
N ARG A 200 30.91 7.46 -6.84
CA ARG A 200 31.72 6.52 -7.64
C ARG A 200 31.36 6.64 -9.12
N GLY A 201 32.17 7.39 -9.88
CA GLY A 201 31.92 7.60 -11.31
C GLY A 201 30.54 8.23 -11.56
N GLU A 202 29.66 7.52 -12.26
CA GLU A 202 28.28 7.98 -12.50
C GLU A 202 27.31 7.67 -11.35
N GLU A 203 27.74 6.96 -10.31
CA GLU A 203 26.88 6.55 -9.19
C GLU A 203 27.10 7.41 -7.94
N VAL A 204 26.02 7.61 -7.20
CA VAL A 204 25.99 8.29 -5.91
C VAL A 204 25.31 7.40 -4.88
N PHE A 205 25.85 7.37 -3.67
CA PHE A 205 25.30 6.63 -2.54
C PHE A 205 24.41 7.56 -1.71
N ILE A 206 23.12 7.23 -1.65
CA ILE A 206 22.10 7.99 -0.93
C ILE A 206 21.95 7.41 0.47
N MET A 207 22.17 8.23 1.50
CA MET A 207 21.95 7.89 2.91
C MET A 207 20.78 8.67 3.47
N PHE A 208 19.83 8.00 4.11
CA PHE A 208 18.66 8.69 4.68
C PHE A 208 18.93 9.25 6.08
N ASP A 209 18.66 10.54 6.26
CA ASP A 209 19.00 11.24 7.50
C ASP A 209 18.16 10.72 8.68
N GLY A 210 18.83 10.34 9.78
CA GLY A 210 18.20 9.77 10.97
C GLY A 210 17.88 8.27 10.88
N TRP A 211 18.28 7.59 9.81
CA TRP A 211 18.10 6.15 9.65
C TRP A 211 19.44 5.41 9.69
N ARG A 212 19.46 4.18 10.22
CA ARG A 212 20.71 3.40 10.40
C ARG A 212 21.12 2.62 9.14
N GLY A 213 21.05 3.26 7.98
CA GLY A 213 21.52 2.73 6.70
C GLY A 213 20.67 1.63 6.06
N ALA A 214 19.60 1.16 6.71
CA ALA A 214 18.76 0.09 6.17
C ALA A 214 17.98 0.47 4.90
N PHE A 215 17.90 1.76 4.57
CA PHE A 215 17.16 2.30 3.43
C PHE A 215 18.09 2.87 2.35
N ASP A 216 19.40 2.88 2.61
CA ASP A 216 20.39 3.49 1.74
C ASP A 216 20.53 2.72 0.44
N TYR A 217 20.88 3.42 -0.63
CA TYR A 217 21.04 2.80 -1.94
C TYR A 217 22.01 3.57 -2.83
N TRP A 218 22.60 2.83 -3.78
CA TRP A 218 23.26 3.41 -4.94
C TRP A 218 22.25 3.76 -6.02
N CYS A 219 22.45 4.89 -6.69
CA CYS A 219 21.75 5.25 -7.92
C CYS A 219 22.66 6.08 -8.82
N LYS A 220 22.31 6.18 -10.11
CA LYS A 220 23.00 7.09 -11.01
C LYS A 220 22.71 8.56 -10.65
N TYR A 221 23.65 9.45 -10.92
CA TYR A 221 23.50 10.90 -10.67
C TYR A 221 22.31 11.53 -11.44
N ASP A 222 21.88 10.91 -12.54
CA ASP A 222 20.76 11.35 -13.36
C ASP A 222 19.44 10.65 -13.01
N SER A 223 19.39 9.95 -11.87
CA SER A 223 18.20 9.32 -11.33
C SER A 223 17.05 10.33 -11.19
N ARG A 224 15.84 9.89 -11.55
CA ARG A 224 14.61 10.69 -11.41
C ARG A 224 14.01 10.63 -9.99
N ASP A 225 14.61 9.81 -9.11
CA ASP A 225 14.20 9.60 -7.72
C ASP A 225 14.97 10.47 -6.70
N ILE A 226 15.81 11.38 -7.18
CA ILE A 226 16.54 12.36 -6.35
C ILE A 226 16.21 13.78 -6.79
N PHE A 227 16.10 14.69 -5.83
CA PHE A 227 15.62 16.06 -6.02
C PHE A 227 16.44 17.07 -5.21
N PRO A 228 16.57 18.32 -5.70
CA PRO A 228 17.21 19.38 -4.93
C PRO A 228 16.41 19.70 -3.66
N VAL A 229 17.10 20.25 -2.66
CA VAL A 229 16.48 20.74 -1.42
C VAL A 229 15.38 21.75 -1.72
N GLY A 230 14.19 21.54 -1.13
CA GLY A 230 13.01 22.40 -1.29
C GLY A 230 12.08 21.98 -2.43
N TRP A 231 12.41 20.92 -3.18
CA TRP A 231 11.61 20.47 -4.32
C TRP A 231 10.21 19.97 -3.92
N CYS A 232 10.09 19.25 -2.80
CA CYS A 232 8.80 18.82 -2.26
C CYS A 232 7.91 20.02 -1.91
N THR A 233 8.46 21.05 -1.26
CA THR A 233 7.73 22.29 -0.95
C THR A 233 7.22 22.96 -2.22
N LEU A 234 8.07 23.06 -3.26
CA LEU A 234 7.72 23.68 -4.53
C LEU A 234 6.64 22.92 -5.30
N THR A 235 6.67 21.58 -5.23
CA THR A 235 5.72 20.71 -5.92
C THR A 235 4.49 20.34 -5.10
N LYS A 236 4.39 20.84 -3.85
CA LYS A 236 3.36 20.46 -2.88
C LYS A 236 3.34 18.95 -2.59
N HIS A 237 4.51 18.30 -2.65
CA HIS A 237 4.69 16.94 -2.18
C HIS A 237 4.99 16.95 -0.68
N SER A 238 4.49 15.95 0.06
CA SER A 238 4.82 15.80 1.48
C SER A 238 6.27 15.32 1.62
N LEU A 239 7.10 16.12 2.28
CA LEU A 239 8.44 15.71 2.70
C LEU A 239 8.36 15.08 4.08
N GLN A 240 8.97 13.91 4.27
CA GLN A 240 9.07 13.30 5.61
C GLN A 240 10.24 13.92 6.37
N PRO A 241 10.08 14.30 7.64
CA PRO A 241 11.19 14.84 8.40
C PRO A 241 12.21 13.71 8.72
N PRO A 242 13.47 14.03 9.11
CA PRO A 242 14.49 13.02 9.42
C PRO A 242 14.02 11.99 10.47
N GLY A 243 14.55 10.77 10.45
CA GLY A 243 14.10 9.68 11.34
C GLY A 243 14.18 10.00 12.85
N ASN A 244 14.99 10.98 13.24
CA ASN A 244 15.20 11.39 14.62
C ASN A 244 14.34 12.60 15.07
N SER A 245 13.60 13.26 14.17
CA SER A 245 12.81 14.46 14.49
C SER A 245 11.38 14.17 14.93
N VAL A 246 11.04 12.91 15.25
CA VAL A 246 9.82 12.63 16.02
C VAL A 246 10.12 13.06 17.46
N THR A 247 9.60 14.22 17.85
CA THR A 247 9.52 14.66 19.25
C THR A 247 8.79 13.60 20.06
N LEU A 248 9.53 12.78 20.81
CA LEU A 248 8.98 12.13 21.99
C LEU A 248 8.45 13.23 22.93
N PRO A 249 7.25 13.09 23.51
CA PRO A 249 6.80 13.98 24.57
C PRO A 249 7.82 13.97 25.71
N LYS A 250 8.47 15.10 25.96
CA LYS A 250 9.29 15.32 27.15
C LYS A 250 8.38 15.39 28.38
N SER A 251 8.13 14.23 28.98
CA SER A 251 7.80 14.12 30.40
C SER A 251 8.54 12.90 30.93
N LEU A 252 9.66 13.16 31.59
CA LEU A 252 10.14 12.57 32.84
C LEU A 252 11.59 13.02 33.01
N GLN A 253 11.74 14.13 33.71
CA GLN A 253 13.02 14.65 34.17
C GLN A 253 13.51 13.88 35.41
N ILE A 254 14.81 13.57 35.40
CA ILE A 254 15.77 13.52 36.52
C ILE A 254 15.72 12.32 37.48
N LEU A 255 16.82 11.55 37.47
CA LEU A 255 17.55 11.09 38.67
C LEU A 255 19.05 11.00 38.30
N PRO A 256 19.99 11.50 39.13
CA PRO A 256 21.42 11.47 38.83
C PRO A 256 22.11 10.22 39.42
N SER A 257 23.07 9.65 38.69
CA SER A 257 24.11 8.81 39.30
C SER A 257 25.43 8.90 38.54
N SER A 258 26.50 9.15 39.29
CA SER A 258 27.87 9.40 38.85
C SER A 258 28.68 8.07 38.70
N PRO A 259 30.02 8.07 38.49
CA PRO A 259 30.64 7.44 37.32
C PRO A 259 31.43 6.15 37.66
N SER A 260 31.64 5.27 36.68
CA SER A 260 32.69 4.24 36.76
C SER A 260 33.46 4.09 35.44
N LYS A 261 34.78 3.95 35.60
CA LYS A 261 35.87 3.95 34.62
C LYS A 261 35.98 2.63 33.82
N PRO A 262 36.79 2.59 32.73
CA PRO A 262 36.66 1.61 31.66
C PRO A 262 37.50 0.34 31.87
N SER A 263 37.05 -0.79 31.32
CA SER A 263 37.85 -2.01 31.20
C SER A 263 37.91 -2.47 29.74
N ARG A 264 39.15 -2.69 29.31
CA ARG A 264 39.64 -3.09 27.99
C ARG A 264 39.84 -4.61 28.00
N ARG A 265 39.40 -5.34 26.96
CA ARG A 265 39.90 -6.68 26.53
C ARG A 265 39.24 -7.01 25.18
N SER A 266 39.97 -6.89 24.06
CA SER A 266 40.94 -7.83 23.46
C SER A 266 40.28 -9.08 22.84
N MET A 267 40.40 -9.15 21.51
CA MET A 267 40.02 -10.24 20.62
C MET A 267 40.87 -11.50 20.84
N GLN A 268 40.28 -12.67 20.58
CA GLN A 268 41.03 -13.87 20.18
C GLN A 268 40.22 -14.74 19.22
N SER A 269 40.96 -15.31 18.27
CA SER A 269 40.59 -16.01 17.03
C SER A 269 40.27 -17.50 17.21
N PRO A 270 39.74 -18.20 16.18
CA PRO A 270 39.02 -19.46 16.34
C PRO A 270 39.87 -20.74 16.14
N TYR A 271 39.37 -21.84 16.70
CA TYR A 271 39.88 -23.20 16.56
C TYR A 271 39.65 -23.80 15.17
N ARG A 272 40.67 -24.49 14.64
CA ARG A 272 40.63 -25.41 13.49
C ARG A 272 39.97 -26.74 13.87
N LEU A 273 39.28 -27.36 12.91
CA LEU A 273 39.04 -28.80 12.88
C LEU A 273 39.61 -29.40 11.58
N LEU A 274 40.15 -30.61 11.73
CA LEU A 274 40.84 -31.43 10.74
C LEU A 274 39.88 -32.48 10.13
N THR A 275 40.19 -32.90 8.91
CA THR A 275 39.78 -34.13 8.16
C THR A 275 38.52 -34.06 7.25
N PRO A 276 38.57 -34.61 6.01
CA PRO A 276 37.61 -34.33 4.94
C PRO A 276 36.52 -35.42 4.73
N LEU A 277 35.39 -35.02 4.13
CA LEU A 277 34.28 -35.90 3.72
C LEU A 277 34.26 -36.16 2.19
N PRO A 278 33.70 -37.29 1.74
CA PRO A 278 33.89 -37.85 0.39
C PRO A 278 33.03 -37.18 -0.72
N PRO A 279 33.37 -37.35 -2.02
CA PRO A 279 32.66 -36.69 -3.11
C PRO A 279 31.36 -37.42 -3.48
N LEU A 280 30.30 -36.64 -3.70
CA LEU A 280 29.01 -37.10 -4.21
C LEU A 280 28.87 -36.88 -5.73
N PRO A 281 28.06 -37.69 -6.44
CA PRO A 281 28.15 -37.89 -7.87
C PRO A 281 27.46 -36.79 -8.71
N VAL A 282 28.09 -36.49 -9.85
CA VAL A 282 27.62 -35.60 -10.92
C VAL A 282 26.47 -36.26 -11.69
N ARG A 283 25.36 -35.54 -11.93
CA ARG A 283 24.40 -35.88 -13.00
C ARG A 283 24.16 -34.72 -13.95
N LYS A 284 24.32 -35.05 -15.23
CA LYS A 284 24.22 -34.25 -16.45
C LYS A 284 22.81 -33.70 -16.70
N GLY A 285 22.76 -32.56 -17.39
CA GLY A 285 21.55 -31.78 -17.65
C GLY A 285 20.54 -32.34 -18.66
N VAL A 286 19.46 -31.59 -18.85
CA VAL A 286 18.45 -31.83 -19.88
C VAL A 286 18.01 -30.50 -20.51
N ARG A 287 18.17 -30.43 -21.83
CA ARG A 287 17.78 -29.37 -22.76
C ARG A 287 16.28 -29.07 -22.76
N GLY A 288 15.96 -27.81 -23.02
CA GLY A 288 14.61 -27.29 -23.22
C GLY A 288 13.86 -27.92 -24.40
N ARG A 289 12.53 -27.89 -24.32
CA ARG A 289 11.61 -28.30 -25.39
C ARG A 289 10.93 -27.06 -26.00
N ARG A 290 11.12 -26.88 -27.30
CA ARG A 290 10.31 -26.00 -28.18
C ARG A 290 8.90 -26.59 -28.36
N PRO A 291 7.85 -25.76 -28.53
CA PRO A 291 6.52 -26.23 -28.93
C PRO A 291 6.46 -26.67 -30.39
N LYS A 292 5.56 -27.60 -30.68
CA LYS A 292 5.43 -28.37 -31.93
C LYS A 292 4.79 -27.55 -33.07
N SER A 293 5.11 -27.97 -34.29
CA SER A 293 4.77 -27.39 -35.61
C SER A 293 3.28 -27.19 -35.92
N GLU A 294 2.36 -27.78 -35.16
CA GLU A 294 0.90 -27.60 -35.35
C GLU A 294 0.42 -26.19 -34.97
N THR A 295 1.04 -25.56 -33.97
CA THR A 295 0.65 -24.20 -33.53
C THR A 295 1.04 -23.13 -34.56
N LEU A 296 2.13 -23.37 -35.31
CA LEU A 296 2.60 -22.47 -36.37
C LEU A 296 1.72 -22.54 -37.63
N ALA A 297 1.17 -23.72 -37.94
CA ALA A 297 0.23 -23.89 -39.05
C ALA A 297 -1.13 -23.24 -38.76
N LEU A 298 -1.60 -23.33 -37.50
CA LEU A 298 -2.85 -22.68 -37.08
C LEU A 298 -2.74 -21.15 -37.08
N LEU A 299 -1.60 -20.60 -36.66
CA LEU A 299 -1.35 -19.16 -36.69
C LEU A 299 -1.21 -18.61 -38.12
N LYS A 300 -0.67 -19.40 -39.06
CA LYS A 300 -0.57 -19.01 -40.47
C LYS A 300 -1.93 -19.03 -41.19
N ALA A 301 -2.77 -20.03 -40.91
CA ALA A 301 -4.12 -20.13 -41.49
C ALA A 301 -5.06 -19.01 -41.00
N VAL A 302 -4.91 -18.57 -39.75
CA VAL A 302 -5.71 -17.45 -39.20
C VAL A 302 -5.26 -16.10 -39.76
N ALA A 303 -3.95 -15.94 -40.06
CA ALA A 303 -3.43 -14.73 -40.71
C ALA A 303 -3.83 -14.62 -42.18
N GLU A 304 -3.91 -15.74 -42.91
CA GLU A 304 -4.37 -15.76 -44.32
C GLU A 304 -5.89 -15.50 -44.44
N ALA A 305 -6.69 -15.94 -43.45
CA ALA A 305 -8.13 -15.66 -43.42
C ALA A 305 -8.48 -14.19 -43.09
N ALA A 306 -7.58 -13.47 -42.39
CA ALA A 306 -7.77 -12.06 -42.07
C ALA A 306 -7.35 -11.10 -43.20
N ALA A 307 -6.58 -11.58 -44.19
CA ALA A 307 -6.10 -10.77 -45.31
C ALA A 307 -7.07 -10.76 -46.52
N ALA A 308 -8.12 -11.58 -46.51
CA ALA A 308 -9.05 -11.73 -47.63
C ALA A 308 -10.46 -11.21 -47.29
N HIS A 309 -10.58 -9.94 -46.91
CA HIS A 309 -11.86 -9.20 -46.99
C HIS A 309 -11.61 -7.71 -47.19
N ASN A 310 -11.45 -7.32 -48.46
CA ASN A 310 -11.79 -5.99 -48.95
C ASN A 310 -12.28 -6.15 -50.39
N GLY A 311 -13.58 -5.96 -50.63
CA GLY A 311 -14.14 -5.76 -51.97
C GLY A 311 -15.42 -6.51 -52.32
N SER A 312 -16.51 -5.73 -52.43
CA SER A 312 -17.69 -5.86 -53.31
C SER A 312 -18.71 -7.01 -53.17
N VAL A 313 -19.98 -6.58 -53.16
CA VAL A 313 -21.26 -7.31 -53.23
C VAL A 313 -21.49 -7.89 -54.64
N PRO A 314 -22.18 -9.05 -54.79
CA PRO A 314 -23.53 -9.02 -55.35
C PRO A 314 -24.54 -10.01 -54.71
N GLU A 315 -25.80 -9.78 -55.09
CA GLU A 315 -27.08 -10.37 -54.69
C GLU A 315 -27.31 -11.88 -54.99
N ASP A 316 -28.26 -12.40 -54.19
CA ASP A 316 -29.24 -13.47 -54.41
C ASP A 316 -28.78 -14.93 -54.56
N THR A 317 -29.17 -15.78 -53.60
CA THR A 317 -29.83 -17.10 -53.78
C THR A 317 -30.12 -17.73 -52.40
N GLN A 318 -31.39 -18.02 -52.14
CA GLN A 318 -31.91 -18.77 -50.99
C GLN A 318 -31.36 -20.20 -50.89
N LEU A 319 -30.92 -20.69 -49.72
CA LEU A 319 -30.99 -22.12 -49.37
C LEU A 319 -31.13 -22.37 -47.84
N VAL A 320 -31.97 -23.36 -47.54
CA VAL A 320 -32.59 -23.78 -46.27
C VAL A 320 -31.60 -24.40 -45.25
N PRO A 321 -31.79 -24.23 -43.91
CA PRO A 321 -30.95 -24.92 -42.91
C PRO A 321 -31.35 -26.40 -42.73
N ARG A 322 -30.39 -27.32 -42.95
CA ARG A 322 -30.54 -28.75 -42.59
C ARG A 322 -29.84 -29.10 -41.28
N VAL A 323 -30.58 -29.86 -40.47
CA VAL A 323 -30.28 -30.40 -39.15
C VAL A 323 -29.40 -31.65 -39.25
N HIS A 324 -28.39 -31.77 -38.37
CA HIS A 324 -27.64 -33.01 -38.17
C HIS A 324 -27.85 -33.52 -36.73
N LYS A 325 -28.30 -34.77 -36.61
CA LYS A 325 -28.73 -35.44 -35.38
C LYS A 325 -27.57 -36.09 -34.61
N LYS A 326 -27.81 -36.19 -33.29
CA LYS A 326 -27.04 -36.77 -32.18
C LYS A 326 -26.65 -38.25 -32.34
N ARG A 327 -25.60 -38.68 -31.63
CA ARG A 327 -25.50 -40.00 -30.98
C ARG A 327 -25.16 -39.83 -29.49
N GLY A 328 -25.95 -40.44 -28.61
CA GLY A 328 -25.81 -40.40 -27.14
C GLY A 328 -25.11 -41.64 -26.55
N PRO A 329 -25.23 -41.85 -25.22
CA PRO A 329 -25.82 -43.11 -24.72
C PRO A 329 -26.88 -42.91 -23.60
N LYS A 330 -27.78 -43.91 -23.46
CA LYS A 330 -28.94 -44.10 -22.55
C LYS A 330 -28.55 -45.03 -21.37
N PRO A 331 -29.44 -45.44 -20.42
CA PRO A 331 -30.58 -44.77 -19.76
C PRO A 331 -30.71 -45.07 -18.23
N GLY A 332 -31.57 -44.30 -17.53
CA GLY A 332 -32.54 -44.87 -16.58
C GLY A 332 -32.45 -44.46 -15.10
N SER A 333 -33.36 -43.59 -14.64
CA SER A 333 -34.42 -43.95 -13.67
C SER A 333 -35.45 -42.82 -13.53
N LYS A 334 -36.72 -43.21 -13.41
CA LYS A 334 -37.96 -42.40 -13.40
C LYS A 334 -38.13 -41.76 -12.00
N ARG A 335 -38.84 -40.65 -11.75
CA ARG A 335 -40.32 -40.57 -11.79
C ARG A 335 -40.83 -39.17 -11.37
N LYS A 336 -41.66 -38.59 -12.25
CA LYS A 336 -42.85 -37.70 -12.14
C LYS A 336 -42.91 -36.46 -11.22
N SER A 337 -43.30 -35.37 -11.88
CA SER A 337 -43.86 -34.10 -11.39
C SER A 337 -45.37 -34.17 -11.14
N LYS A 338 -45.89 -33.27 -10.28
CA LYS A 338 -47.30 -32.90 -10.19
C LYS A 338 -47.42 -31.40 -9.88
N ILE A 339 -48.15 -30.69 -10.74
CA ILE A 339 -48.65 -29.33 -10.59
C ILE A 339 -49.92 -29.39 -9.73
N LEU A 340 -50.09 -28.48 -8.77
CA LEU A 340 -51.41 -27.94 -8.41
C LEU A 340 -51.28 -26.54 -7.77
N GLN A 341 -52.36 -25.79 -7.97
CA GLN A 341 -52.61 -24.36 -7.82
C GLN A 341 -52.53 -23.80 -6.38
N SER A 342 -52.40 -22.48 -6.34
CA SER A 342 -52.66 -21.55 -5.22
C SER A 342 -54.10 -21.65 -4.67
N PRO A 343 -54.38 -21.18 -3.44
CA PRO A 343 -54.75 -19.77 -3.25
C PRO A 343 -54.19 -19.06 -2.00
N THR A 344 -54.11 -17.74 -2.14
CA THR A 344 -54.20 -16.62 -1.17
C THR A 344 -54.31 -16.90 0.33
N HIS A 345 -53.49 -16.22 1.15
CA HIS A 345 -53.92 -15.43 2.31
C HIS A 345 -52.75 -14.59 2.88
N LEU A 346 -52.99 -13.29 3.09
CA LEU A 346 -52.13 -12.35 3.85
C LEU A 346 -52.22 -12.65 5.36
N PRO A 347 -51.23 -12.22 6.16
CA PRO A 347 -51.47 -11.03 6.95
C PRO A 347 -50.30 -10.03 7.04
N SER A 348 -50.72 -8.80 7.31
CA SER A 348 -49.99 -7.56 7.57
C SER A 348 -49.03 -7.65 8.77
N ILE A 349 -47.81 -7.14 8.63
CA ILE A 349 -46.93 -6.75 9.76
C ILE A 349 -46.41 -5.34 9.53
N GLN A 350 -46.47 -4.58 10.62
CA GLN A 350 -46.35 -3.14 10.76
C GLN A 350 -44.97 -2.57 10.40
N VAL A 351 -45.01 -1.38 9.82
CA VAL A 351 -43.90 -0.45 9.62
C VAL A 351 -43.62 0.29 10.93
N PRO A 352 -42.38 0.34 11.44
CA PRO A 352 -41.95 1.43 12.29
C PRO A 352 -41.38 2.56 11.42
N GLN A 353 -41.98 3.73 11.61
CA GLN A 353 -41.62 5.00 11.02
C GLN A 353 -40.35 5.55 11.71
N GLU A 354 -39.24 5.68 10.98
CA GLU A 354 -38.10 6.51 11.39
C GLU A 354 -37.93 7.69 10.42
N SER A 355 -37.86 8.88 11.00
CA SER A 355 -37.62 10.19 10.41
C SER A 355 -36.30 10.28 9.63
N PRO A 356 -36.18 11.18 8.62
CA PRO A 356 -34.99 11.25 7.78
C PRO A 356 -33.81 11.91 8.52
N PRO A 357 -32.59 11.36 8.49
CA PRO A 357 -31.41 12.10 8.87
C PRO A 357 -30.89 12.91 7.67
N SER A 358 -30.93 14.22 7.83
CA SER A 358 -30.12 15.18 7.09
C SER A 358 -28.62 14.98 7.38
N HIS A 359 -27.81 15.20 6.33
CA HIS A 359 -26.33 15.14 6.21
C HIS A 359 -25.76 13.85 5.61
N ASN A 360 -25.39 13.93 4.32
CA ASN A 360 -24.50 13.01 3.63
C ASN A 360 -23.14 12.93 4.35
N SER A 361 -22.98 11.96 5.25
CA SER A 361 -21.69 11.49 5.72
C SER A 361 -21.40 10.15 5.03
N VAL A 362 -20.35 10.09 4.23
CA VAL A 362 -19.90 8.83 3.61
C VAL A 362 -19.43 7.91 4.75
N VAL A 363 -20.25 6.94 5.13
CA VAL A 363 -19.87 5.93 6.13
C VAL A 363 -18.85 4.97 5.49
N SER A 364 -17.59 5.08 5.90
CA SER A 364 -16.55 4.14 5.49
C SER A 364 -16.93 2.71 5.87
N THR A 365 -17.02 1.80 4.89
CA THR A 365 -17.34 0.38 5.11
C THR A 365 -16.12 -0.52 4.91
N VAL A 366 -16.03 -1.61 5.66
CA VAL A 366 -14.95 -2.62 5.55
C VAL A 366 -15.51 -4.03 5.67
N CYS A 367 -14.85 -5.00 5.04
CA CYS A 367 -15.05 -6.42 5.25
C CYS A 367 -13.72 -7.05 5.67
N VAL A 368 -13.71 -7.80 6.77
CA VAL A 368 -12.53 -8.44 7.36
C VAL A 368 -12.74 -9.95 7.33
N TYR A 369 -11.87 -10.68 6.64
CA TYR A 369 -11.90 -12.14 6.54
C TYR A 369 -11.05 -12.77 7.64
N VAL A 370 -11.47 -13.95 8.11
CA VAL A 370 -10.82 -14.70 9.20
C VAL A 370 -10.10 -15.93 8.66
N ASN A 371 -8.82 -16.07 8.99
CA ASN A 371 -8.03 -17.24 8.62
C ASN A 371 -8.23 -18.37 9.64
N LYS A 372 -9.27 -19.18 9.45
CA LYS A 372 -9.53 -20.33 10.33
C LYS A 372 -8.39 -21.34 10.34
N HIS A 373 -7.59 -21.43 9.28
CA HIS A 373 -6.48 -22.39 9.20
C HIS A 373 -5.13 -21.79 9.60
N GLY A 374 -5.11 -20.50 9.99
CA GLY A 374 -3.90 -19.77 10.38
C GLY A 374 -3.38 -20.14 11.77
N ASN A 375 -2.19 -19.64 12.08
CA ASN A 375 -1.63 -19.74 13.42
C ASN A 375 -2.38 -18.80 14.36
N CYS A 376 -3.13 -19.35 15.31
CA CYS A 376 -3.90 -18.59 16.30
C CYS A 376 -3.03 -18.10 17.49
N GLY A 377 -1.73 -18.40 17.51
CA GLY A 377 -0.82 -18.02 18.59
C GLY A 377 -1.10 -18.78 19.91
N PRO A 378 -0.36 -18.47 20.99
CA PRO A 378 -0.54 -19.13 22.29
C PRO A 378 -1.71 -18.56 23.11
N HIS A 379 -2.27 -17.42 22.71
CA HIS A 379 -3.25 -16.67 23.51
C HIS A 379 -4.72 -16.90 23.10
N LEU A 380 -4.97 -17.50 21.94
CA LEU A 380 -6.32 -17.73 21.41
C LEU A 380 -6.65 -19.23 21.34
N ASP A 381 -7.89 -19.58 21.67
CA ASP A 381 -8.42 -20.93 21.59
C ASP A 381 -8.73 -21.30 20.14
N ARG A 382 -7.92 -22.21 19.59
CA ARG A 382 -8.09 -22.70 18.21
C ARG A 382 -9.47 -23.30 17.95
N LYS A 383 -10.09 -24.00 18.91
CA LYS A 383 -11.42 -24.61 18.73
C LYS A 383 -12.51 -23.55 18.67
N GLN A 384 -12.37 -22.47 19.44
CA GLN A 384 -13.31 -21.35 19.39
C GLN A 384 -13.12 -20.51 18.12
N MET A 385 -11.87 -20.30 17.68
CA MET A 385 -11.57 -19.64 16.41
C MET A 385 -12.17 -20.35 15.19
N GLN A 386 -12.21 -21.69 15.17
CA GLN A 386 -12.90 -22.44 14.09
C GLN A 386 -14.41 -22.14 14.01
N ARG A 387 -15.03 -21.74 15.12
CA ARG A 387 -16.48 -21.47 15.22
C ARG A 387 -16.84 -20.03 14.83
N LEU A 388 -15.86 -19.13 14.66
CA LEU A 388 -16.12 -17.77 14.20
C LEU A 388 -16.65 -17.75 12.76
N SER A 389 -17.25 -16.63 12.36
CA SER A 389 -17.62 -16.39 10.97
C SER A 389 -16.37 -16.35 10.07
N ASP A 390 -16.52 -16.71 8.79
CA ASP A 390 -15.41 -16.62 7.83
C ASP A 390 -15.03 -15.16 7.53
N HIS A 391 -15.93 -14.22 7.83
CA HIS A 391 -15.71 -12.79 7.67
C HIS A 391 -16.64 -11.97 8.58
N PHE A 392 -16.30 -10.69 8.75
CA PHE A 392 -17.07 -9.65 9.43
C PHE A 392 -17.26 -8.47 8.47
N GLY A 393 -18.50 -8.06 8.22
CA GLY A 393 -18.86 -7.03 7.23
C GLY A 393 -19.42 -7.62 5.92
N PRO A 394 -19.59 -6.83 4.86
CA PRO A 394 -19.28 -5.40 4.77
C PRO A 394 -20.16 -4.55 5.68
N GLY A 395 -19.56 -3.66 6.46
CA GLY A 395 -20.29 -2.77 7.36
C GLY A 395 -19.45 -1.59 7.83
N PRO A 396 -20.01 -0.65 8.63
CA PRO A 396 -19.28 0.51 9.12
C PRO A 396 -18.00 0.13 9.86
N VAL A 397 -16.91 0.86 9.61
CA VAL A 397 -15.57 0.55 10.14
C VAL A 397 -15.52 0.38 11.66
N ASN A 398 -16.25 1.21 12.42
CA ASN A 398 -16.29 1.11 13.88
C ASN A 398 -17.01 -0.16 14.36
N THR A 399 -18.13 -0.50 13.73
CA THR A 399 -18.92 -1.69 14.05
C THR A 399 -18.16 -2.97 13.71
N VAL A 400 -17.55 -3.03 12.53
CA VAL A 400 -16.77 -4.21 12.12
C VAL A 400 -15.54 -4.39 13.01
N LEU A 401 -14.84 -3.30 13.36
CA LEU A 401 -13.72 -3.36 14.29
C LEU A 401 -14.15 -3.89 15.67
N GLN A 402 -15.25 -3.38 16.22
CA GLN A 402 -15.81 -3.86 17.48
C GLN A 402 -16.11 -5.36 17.44
N GLN A 403 -16.80 -5.84 16.40
CA GLN A 403 -17.18 -7.24 16.25
C GLN A 403 -15.97 -8.18 16.19
N VAL A 404 -14.95 -7.81 15.42
CA VAL A 404 -13.72 -8.60 15.29
C VAL A 404 -12.99 -8.67 16.64
N VAL A 405 -12.80 -7.53 17.31
CA VAL A 405 -12.09 -7.47 18.60
C VAL A 405 -12.86 -8.21 19.70
N GLN A 406 -14.18 -8.06 19.76
CA GLN A 406 -15.04 -8.79 20.71
C GLN A 406 -14.91 -10.31 20.50
N SER A 407 -14.94 -10.76 19.24
CA SER A 407 -14.77 -12.17 18.90
C SER A 407 -13.39 -12.71 19.30
N CYS A 408 -12.33 -11.92 19.15
CA CYS A 408 -11.00 -12.28 19.66
C CYS A 408 -10.95 -12.40 21.18
N ILE A 409 -11.60 -11.48 21.91
CA ILE A 409 -11.68 -11.51 23.37
C ILE A 409 -12.37 -12.78 23.83
N ASP A 410 -13.52 -13.10 23.23
CA ASP A 410 -14.30 -14.28 23.60
C ASP A 410 -13.55 -15.58 23.31
N CYS A 411 -12.64 -15.57 22.32
CA CYS A 411 -11.76 -16.71 22.00
C CYS A 411 -10.46 -16.76 22.83
N ALA A 412 -10.13 -15.76 23.65
CA ALA A 412 -8.83 -15.68 24.31
C ALA A 412 -8.77 -16.51 25.61
N TYR A 413 -7.68 -17.28 25.81
CA TYR A 413 -7.41 -17.97 27.08
C TYR A 413 -7.01 -16.99 28.20
N GLN A 414 -6.39 -15.87 27.83
CA GLN A 414 -5.90 -14.86 28.77
C GLN A 414 -6.33 -13.47 28.31
N PRO A 415 -7.54 -13.01 28.69
CA PRO A 415 -8.03 -11.68 28.32
C PRO A 415 -7.13 -10.53 28.81
N LYS A 416 -6.28 -10.76 29.82
CA LYS A 416 -5.33 -9.78 30.37
C LYS A 416 -4.27 -9.32 29.36
N VAL A 417 -3.73 -10.24 28.55
CA VAL A 417 -2.72 -9.94 27.51
C VAL A 417 -3.34 -9.12 26.37
N LEU A 418 -4.60 -9.41 26.07
CA LEU A 418 -5.36 -8.70 25.06
C LEU A 418 -5.79 -7.31 25.57
N LEU A 419 -6.03 -7.14 26.87
CA LEU A 419 -6.26 -5.83 27.50
C LEU A 419 -5.05 -4.90 27.38
N SER A 420 -3.82 -5.39 27.61
CA SER A 420 -2.63 -4.55 27.45
C SER A 420 -2.38 -4.16 25.98
N ALA A 421 -2.80 -5.00 25.03
CA ALA A 421 -2.75 -4.67 23.60
C ALA A 421 -3.83 -3.66 23.18
N LEU A 422 -4.97 -3.61 23.89
CA LEU A 422 -6.08 -2.70 23.59
C LEU A 422 -6.04 -1.37 24.37
N GLN A 423 -5.19 -1.24 25.38
CA GLN A 423 -4.94 0.01 26.10
C GLN A 423 -4.18 0.99 25.20
N SER A 424 -4.93 1.72 24.39
CA SER A 424 -4.45 2.86 23.60
C SER A 424 -5.27 4.11 23.97
N ASP A 425 -4.59 5.24 24.16
CA ASP A 425 -5.05 6.45 24.85
C ASP A 425 -6.10 7.29 24.10
N SER A 426 -7.00 6.66 23.35
CA SER A 426 -7.96 7.36 22.48
C SER A 426 -9.37 6.78 22.59
N GLY A 427 -10.10 7.27 23.60
CA GLY A 427 -11.51 6.97 23.78
C GLY A 427 -12.37 7.75 22.79
N GLY A 428 -12.87 7.08 21.74
CA GLY A 428 -13.79 7.67 20.77
C GLY A 428 -14.61 6.69 19.92
N GLY A 429 -14.29 5.40 19.94
CA GLY A 429 -15.00 4.35 19.21
C GLY A 429 -15.92 3.50 20.08
N GLU A 430 -16.41 2.41 19.50
CA GLU A 430 -17.34 1.47 20.13
C GLU A 430 -16.74 0.76 21.36
N ALA A 431 -17.63 0.41 22.30
CA ALA A 431 -17.24 -0.25 23.53
C ALA A 431 -17.27 -1.78 23.40
N VAL A 432 -16.29 -2.44 23.98
CA VAL A 432 -16.11 -3.90 23.96
C VAL A 432 -16.06 -4.42 25.40
N LYS A 433 -16.70 -5.56 25.65
CA LYS A 433 -16.83 -6.16 26.98
C LYS A 433 -15.80 -7.27 27.16
N VAL A 434 -14.95 -7.14 28.17
CA VAL A 434 -13.96 -8.15 28.54
C VAL A 434 -14.35 -8.81 29.85
N ARG A 435 -14.57 -10.12 29.81
CA ARG A 435 -14.77 -10.94 31.01
C ARG A 435 -13.42 -11.31 31.60
N THR A 436 -13.18 -10.93 32.86
CA THR A 436 -11.98 -11.29 33.62
C THR A 436 -12.37 -11.92 34.95
N ASP A 437 -11.43 -12.58 35.62
CA ASP A 437 -11.64 -13.20 36.94
C ASP A 437 -12.17 -12.21 38.00
N GLY A 438 -11.92 -10.91 37.81
CA GLY A 438 -12.41 -9.81 38.66
C GLY A 438 -13.70 -9.13 38.19
N GLY A 439 -14.42 -9.71 37.23
CA GLY A 439 -15.68 -9.17 36.68
C GLY A 439 -15.58 -8.73 35.22
N VAL A 440 -16.68 -8.13 34.72
CA VAL A 440 -16.78 -7.61 33.34
C VAL A 440 -16.23 -6.19 33.29
N ARG A 441 -15.18 -5.96 32.51
CA ARG A 441 -14.64 -4.63 32.22
C ARG A 441 -15.08 -4.18 30.83
N VAL A 442 -15.44 -2.91 30.70
CA VAL A 442 -15.79 -2.29 29.41
C VAL A 442 -14.59 -1.48 28.93
N LEU A 443 -14.10 -1.75 27.72
CA LEU A 443 -13.00 -1.05 27.08
C LEU A 443 -13.51 -0.32 25.83
N ARG A 444 -13.18 0.96 25.67
CA ARG A 444 -13.51 1.72 24.46
C ARG A 444 -12.39 1.57 23.44
N LEU A 445 -12.76 1.20 22.22
CA LEU A 445 -11.83 1.14 21.11
C LEU A 445 -11.58 2.55 20.54
N PRO A 446 -10.48 2.74 19.81
CA PRO A 446 -10.26 3.93 19.00
C PRO A 446 -11.34 4.10 17.93
N ALA A 447 -11.71 5.35 17.64
CA ALA A 447 -12.59 5.64 16.50
C ALA A 447 -11.85 5.36 15.19
N ALA A 448 -12.32 4.38 14.43
CA ALA A 448 -11.81 4.08 13.10
C ALA A 448 -12.32 5.12 12.09
N SER A 449 -11.39 5.83 11.44
CA SER A 449 -11.69 6.80 10.38
C SER A 449 -11.72 6.18 8.97
N SER A 450 -11.15 4.97 8.79
CA SER A 450 -11.04 4.31 7.49
C SER A 450 -10.88 2.78 7.58
N PRO A 451 -11.13 2.01 6.49
CA PRO A 451 -10.86 0.58 6.44
C PRO A 451 -9.38 0.24 6.68
N SER A 452 -8.47 1.09 6.21
CA SER A 452 -7.03 0.95 6.43
C SER A 452 -6.65 1.04 7.91
N PHE A 453 -7.32 1.91 8.68
CA PHE A 453 -7.13 1.99 10.12
C PHE A 453 -7.51 0.67 10.81
N VAL A 454 -8.66 0.10 10.46
CA VAL A 454 -9.13 -1.19 11.00
C VAL A 454 -8.11 -2.29 10.77
N LEU A 455 -7.59 -2.42 9.55
CA LEU A 455 -6.62 -3.46 9.21
C LEU A 455 -5.28 -3.28 9.96
N ARG A 456 -4.78 -2.05 10.08
CA ARG A 456 -3.54 -1.76 10.82
C ARG A 456 -3.68 -1.98 12.32
N PHE A 457 -4.84 -1.66 12.87
CA PHE A 457 -5.17 -1.94 14.27
C PHE A 457 -5.18 -3.45 14.51
N LEU A 458 -5.89 -4.21 13.67
CA LEU A 458 -5.95 -5.68 13.76
C LEU A 458 -4.57 -6.34 13.58
N GLU A 459 -3.75 -5.85 12.64
CA GLU A 459 -2.37 -6.33 12.45
C GLU A 459 -1.51 -6.08 13.70
N THR A 460 -1.69 -4.94 14.36
CA THR A 460 -0.98 -4.61 15.60
C THR A 460 -1.45 -5.49 16.76
N MET A 461 -2.75 -5.72 16.89
CA MET A 461 -3.31 -6.65 17.86
C MET A 461 -2.81 -8.08 17.63
N CYS A 462 -2.80 -8.56 16.38
CA CYS A 462 -2.28 -9.88 16.00
C CYS A 462 -0.80 -10.07 16.38
N ARG A 463 0.04 -9.04 16.21
CA ARG A 463 1.45 -9.08 16.64
C ARG A 463 1.59 -9.24 18.16
N HIS A 464 0.77 -8.56 18.95
CA HIS A 464 0.78 -8.71 20.41
C HIS A 464 0.27 -10.09 20.86
N LEU A 465 -0.71 -10.65 20.15
CA LEU A 465 -1.26 -11.98 20.39
C LEU A 465 -0.42 -13.11 19.79
N GLN A 466 0.67 -12.78 19.07
CA GLN A 466 1.53 -13.71 18.35
C GLN A 466 0.76 -14.60 17.36
N CYS A 467 -0.28 -14.05 16.72
CA CYS A 467 -1.14 -14.73 15.75
C CYS A 467 -1.06 -14.06 14.37
N ASP A 468 0.01 -14.35 13.63
CA ASP A 468 0.23 -13.77 12.31
C ASP A 468 -0.77 -14.26 11.26
N ASN A 469 -1.22 -13.35 10.39
CA ASN A 469 -2.14 -13.62 9.27
C ASN A 469 -3.51 -14.17 9.69
N LEU A 470 -4.01 -13.76 10.88
CA LEU A 470 -5.33 -14.16 11.35
C LEU A 470 -6.47 -13.42 10.63
N PHE A 471 -6.25 -12.16 10.26
CA PHE A 471 -7.23 -11.32 9.58
C PHE A 471 -6.69 -10.80 8.25
N SER A 472 -7.59 -10.61 7.27
CA SER A 472 -7.26 -10.09 5.95
C SER A 472 -8.41 -9.24 5.40
N SER A 473 -8.10 -8.34 4.47
CA SER A 473 -9.10 -7.62 3.66
C SER A 473 -9.63 -8.44 2.48
N GLN A 474 -9.08 -9.64 2.25
CA GLN A 474 -9.46 -10.57 1.19
C GLN A 474 -9.74 -11.98 1.73
N PRO A 475 -10.63 -12.76 1.09
CA PRO A 475 -10.88 -14.15 1.46
C PRO A 475 -9.60 -15.00 1.40
N PHE A 476 -9.46 -15.93 2.34
CA PHE A 476 -8.37 -16.89 2.32
C PHE A 476 -8.68 -18.03 1.34
N SER A 477 -7.76 -18.35 0.42
CA SER A 477 -7.89 -19.50 -0.48
C SER A 477 -7.49 -20.80 0.22
N HIS A 478 -8.29 -21.86 0.09
CA HIS A 478 -8.09 -23.15 0.77
C HIS A 478 -6.85 -23.98 0.37
N TYR A 479 -5.86 -23.44 -0.37
CA TYR A 479 -4.86 -24.27 -1.06
C TYR A 479 -3.36 -23.98 -0.80
N ALA A 480 -2.97 -23.21 0.22
CA ALA A 480 -1.56 -22.82 0.41
C ALA A 480 -0.96 -23.19 1.78
N ALA A 481 -1.12 -24.45 2.20
CA ALA A 481 -0.56 -24.94 3.47
C ALA A 481 0.43 -26.10 3.30
N TYR A 482 1.32 -26.07 2.29
CA TYR A 482 2.51 -26.94 2.22
C TYR A 482 3.59 -26.26 1.37
N ASP A 483 4.28 -25.25 1.92
CA ASP A 483 5.69 -24.92 1.58
C ASP A 483 6.15 -23.61 2.22
N ARG A 484 6.04 -23.50 3.56
CA ARG A 484 6.67 -22.39 4.29
C ARG A 484 7.45 -22.83 5.52
N ASN A 485 8.06 -24.01 5.46
CA ASN A 485 9.05 -24.47 6.44
C ASN A 485 10.33 -24.93 5.73
N LYS A 486 11.03 -23.98 5.08
CA LYS A 486 12.48 -24.03 4.84
C LYS A 486 12.97 -22.69 4.27
N SER A 487 13.20 -21.73 5.17
CA SER A 487 14.06 -20.58 4.88
C SER A 487 15.13 -20.51 5.96
N GLY A 488 16.29 -21.08 5.67
CA GLY A 488 17.48 -21.00 6.51
C GLY A 488 18.70 -20.81 5.62
N LYS A 489 19.18 -19.56 5.59
CA LYS A 489 20.50 -19.09 5.14
C LYS A 489 20.71 -18.93 3.62
N ALA A 490 20.57 -17.69 3.16
CA ALA A 490 21.28 -17.18 1.99
C ALA A 490 22.54 -16.46 2.48
N VAL A 491 23.70 -16.96 2.06
CA VAL A 491 25.02 -16.32 2.23
C VAL A 491 25.36 -15.66 0.88
N CYS A 492 25.77 -14.40 0.93
CA CYS A 492 26.27 -13.66 -0.22
C CYS A 492 27.65 -14.19 -0.68
N PRO A 493 27.93 -14.29 -1.99
CA PRO A 493 29.29 -14.44 -2.49
C PRO A 493 29.93 -13.08 -2.78
N THR A 494 31.14 -12.86 -2.26
CA THR A 494 32.05 -11.79 -2.69
C THR A 494 33.10 -12.38 -3.62
N ASN A 495 33.44 -11.60 -4.64
CA ASN A 495 34.40 -11.84 -5.71
C ASN A 495 35.75 -12.43 -5.28
N GLN A 496 36.30 -13.29 -6.13
CA GLN A 496 37.74 -13.42 -6.29
C GLN A 496 38.08 -13.27 -7.78
N GLN A 497 38.88 -12.25 -8.06
CA GLN A 497 39.38 -11.87 -9.37
C GLN A 497 40.61 -12.70 -9.68
N LEU A 498 40.63 -13.22 -10.90
CA LEU A 498 41.72 -13.93 -11.55
C LEU A 498 42.99 -13.07 -11.64
N GLY A 499 44.13 -13.72 -11.42
CA GLY A 499 45.30 -13.53 -12.26
C GLY A 499 45.19 -14.36 -13.54
#